data_AF-A0A417LAW3-F1
#
_entry.id   AF-A0A417LAW3-F1
#
_cell.length_a   1.000
_cell.length_b   1.000
_cell.length_c   1.000
_cell.angle_alpha   90.00
_cell.angle_beta   90.00
_cell.angle_gamma   90.00
#
_symmetry.space_group_name_H-M   'P 1'
#
loop_
_entity.id
_entity.type
_entity.pdbx_description
1 polymer ?
#
loop_
_entity_poly.entity_id
_entity_poly.type
_entity_poly.pdbx_seq_one_letter_code
_entity_poly.pdbx_strand_id
1 'polypeptide(L)' 'MKKNAYITIIASPGLSEMRLDELVGRRGLVVEDLSQNRKKNRGGLVLLEEIYMDEFLWFIPEESVSYE' A
#
# COMPACT_ATOMS: atom_id res chain seq x y z
N MET A 1 -0.92 -9.90 0.90
CA MET A 1 -1.21 -8.93 2.00
C MET A 1 -2.36 -9.43 2.88
N LYS A 2 -2.46 -8.97 4.14
CA LYS A 2 -3.56 -9.37 5.05
C LYS A 2 -4.66 -8.31 5.07
N LYS A 3 -5.86 -8.66 4.61
CA LYS A 3 -7.05 -7.79 4.70
C LYS A 3 -7.38 -7.46 6.17
N ASN A 4 -7.85 -6.25 6.42
CA ASN A 4 -8.17 -5.69 7.73
C ASN A 4 -6.96 -5.64 8.69
N ALA A 5 -5.75 -5.50 8.15
CA ALA A 5 -4.54 -5.23 8.94
C ALA A 5 -4.10 -3.78 8.74
N TYR A 6 -3.64 -3.15 9.83
CA TYR A 6 -2.95 -1.88 9.77
C TYR A 6 -1.51 -2.10 9.32
N ILE A 7 -1.04 -1.18 8.48
CA ILE A 7 0.30 -1.22 7.93
C ILE A 7 0.92 0.17 7.94
N THR A 8 2.24 0.20 7.91
CA THR A 8 3.03 1.38 7.56
C THR A 8 3.62 1.18 6.17
N ILE A 9 3.50 2.19 5.32
CA ILE A 9 4.05 2.17 3.98
C ILE A 9 5.56 2.41 4.07
N ILE A 10 6.36 1.54 3.46
CA ILE A 10 7.83 1.63 3.43
C ILE A 10 8.32 1.83 2.00
N ALA A 11 9.52 2.39 1.87
CA ALA A 11 10.14 2.59 0.57
C ALA A 11 10.41 1.24 -0.12
N SER A 12 10.07 1.15 -1.40
CA SER A 12 10.38 0.00 -2.24
C SER A 12 10.54 0.45 -3.69
N PRO A 13 11.27 -0.32 -4.54
CA PRO A 13 11.36 -0.02 -5.97
C PRO A 13 9.99 0.07 -6.66
N GLY A 14 9.04 -0.82 -6.30
CA GLY A 14 7.70 -0.82 -6.87
C GLY A 14 6.91 0.45 -6.52
N LEU A 15 7.10 0.99 -5.32
CA LEU A 15 6.46 2.24 -4.91
C LEU A 15 7.02 3.43 -5.69
N SER A 16 8.34 3.48 -5.89
CA SER A 16 9.02 4.54 -6.65
C SER A 16 8.67 4.49 -8.14
N GLU A 17 8.54 3.30 -8.73
CA GLU A 17 8.05 3.13 -10.11
C GLU A 17 6.64 3.72 -10.29
N MET A 18 5.80 3.63 -9.26
CA MET A 18 4.46 4.20 -9.22
C MET A 18 4.45 5.69 -8.82
N ARG A 19 5.61 6.28 -8.51
CA ARG A 19 5.78 7.68 -8.04
C ARG A 19 5.00 7.97 -6.76
N LEU A 20 4.97 7.00 -5.86
CA LEU A 20 4.26 7.07 -4.58
C LEU A 20 5.22 7.20 -3.38
N ASP A 21 6.44 7.67 -3.60
CA ASP A 21 7.47 7.81 -2.55
C ASP A 21 7.01 8.71 -1.39
N GLU A 22 6.11 9.67 -1.64
CA GLU A 22 5.55 10.55 -0.61
C GLU A 22 4.59 9.85 0.36
N LEU A 23 4.20 8.60 0.06
CA LEU A 23 3.41 7.77 0.96
C LEU A 23 4.27 7.04 2.00
N VAL A 24 5.61 7.03 1.86
CA VAL A 24 6.50 6.37 2.82
C VAL A 24 6.34 6.99 4.22
N GLY A 25 6.20 6.13 5.23
CA GLY A 25 5.96 6.52 6.62
C GLY A 25 4.49 6.76 6.95
N ARG A 26 3.59 6.81 5.96
CA ARG A 26 2.15 6.93 6.21
C ARG A 26 1.56 5.59 6.63
N ARG A 27 0.49 5.68 7.42
CA ARG A 27 -0.27 4.55 7.93
C ARG A 27 -1.57 4.36 7.13
N GLY A 28 -2.02 3.12 7.07
CA GLY A 28 -3.32 2.82 6.50
C GLY A 28 -3.81 1.40 6.78
N LEU A 29 -5.06 1.16 6.44
CA LEU A 29 -5.74 -0.12 6.60
C LEU A 29 -5.83 -0.85 5.26
N VAL A 30 -5.40 -2.10 5.20
CA VAL A 30 -5.60 -2.93 4.01
C VAL A 30 -7.08 -3.30 3.86
N VAL A 31 -7.75 -2.76 2.85
CA VAL A 31 -9.18 -3.04 2.58
C VAL A 31 -9.37 -4.20 1.60
N GLU A 32 -8.41 -4.41 0.70
CA GLU A 32 -8.45 -5.49 -0.28
C GLU A 32 -7.06 -6.07 -0.54
N ASP A 33 -6.95 -7.40 -0.48
CA ASP A 33 -5.73 -8.12 -0.87
C ASP A 33 -5.80 -8.49 -2.35
N LEU A 34 -4.98 -7.84 -3.16
CA LEU A 34 -4.86 -8.09 -4.60
C LEU A 34 -3.61 -8.92 -4.93
N SER A 35 -2.90 -9.43 -3.92
CA SER A 35 -1.70 -10.25 -4.10
C SER A 35 -2.01 -11.69 -4.52
N GLN A 36 -3.23 -12.16 -4.27
CA GLN A 36 -3.70 -13.49 -4.65
C GLN A 36 -3.83 -13.58 -6.18
N ASN A 37 -3.35 -14.70 -6.76
CA ASN A 37 -3.42 -15.02 -8.19
C ASN A 37 -2.67 -14.08 -9.16
N ARG A 38 -1.84 -13.15 -8.67
CA ARG A 38 -1.00 -12.30 -9.53
C ARG A 38 0.47 -12.72 -9.49
N LYS A 39 1.07 -12.93 -10.68
CA LYS A 39 2.52 -13.18 -10.84
C LYS A 39 3.37 -11.89 -10.82
N LYS A 40 2.76 -10.74 -11.10
CA LYS A 40 3.37 -9.39 -11.11
C LYS A 40 2.40 -8.39 -10.49
N ASN A 41 2.90 -7.27 -9.98
CA ASN A 41 2.12 -6.21 -9.33
C ASN A 41 1.24 -6.76 -8.19
N ARG A 42 1.87 -7.51 -7.29
CA ARG A 42 1.23 -8.00 -6.06
C ARG A 42 1.14 -6.84 -5.08
N GLY A 43 0.04 -6.75 -4.35
CA GLY A 43 -0.22 -5.64 -3.46
C GLY A 43 -1.65 -5.65 -2.99
N GLY A 44 -2.13 -4.49 -2.57
CA GLY A 44 -3.47 -4.34 -2.03
C GLY A 44 -3.93 -2.91 -2.05
N LEU A 45 -5.23 -2.73 -1.90
CA LEU A 45 -5.80 -1.41 -1.68
C LEU A 45 -5.69 -1.08 -0.19
N VAL A 46 -5.10 0.07 0.09
CA VAL A 46 -4.90 0.61 1.42
C VAL A 46 -5.69 1.89 1.56
N LEU A 47 -6.53 1.95 2.59
CA LEU A 47 -7.20 3.15 3.03
C LEU A 47 -6.24 3.92 3.94
N LEU A 48 -5.70 5.03 3.46
CA LEU A 48 -4.80 5.90 4.20
C LEU A 48 -5.53 6.59 5.36
N GLU A 49 -4.82 6.85 6.45
CA GLU A 49 -5.34 7.67 7.56
C GLU A 49 -5.43 9.16 7.19
N GLU A 50 -4.58 9.60 6.26
CA GLU A 50 -4.52 10.98 5.77
C GLU A 50 -4.72 11.03 4.24
N ILE A 51 -5.39 12.08 3.77
CA ILE A 51 -5.62 12.30 2.34
C ILE A 51 -4.29 12.46 1.60
N TYR A 52 -4.19 11.82 0.44
CA TYR A 52 -3.12 12.05 -0.53
C TYR A 52 -3.73 12.31 -1.90
N MET A 53 -3.41 13.46 -2.49
CA MET A 53 -3.96 13.91 -3.78
C MET A 53 -5.49 13.80 -3.86
N ASP A 54 -6.19 14.30 -2.83
CA ASP A 54 -7.65 14.28 -2.70
C ASP A 54 -8.29 12.87 -2.62
N GLU A 55 -7.49 11.81 -2.48
CA GLU A 55 -7.97 10.43 -2.31
C GLU A 55 -7.42 9.77 -1.03
N PHE A 56 -8.22 8.88 -0.43
CA PHE A 56 -7.80 8.04 0.69
C PHE A 56 -7.37 6.63 0.25
N LEU A 57 -7.83 6.16 -0.91
CA LEU A 57 -7.71 4.76 -1.30
C LEU A 57 -6.62 4.58 -2.35
N TRP A 58 -5.50 3.98 -1.97
CA TRP A 58 -4.35 3.83 -2.84
C TRP A 58 -3.92 2.38 -2.98
N PHE A 59 -3.45 2.01 -4.16
CA PHE A 59 -2.80 0.72 -4.37
C PHE A 59 -1.38 0.78 -3.84
N ILE A 60 -1.04 -0.13 -2.92
CA ILE A 60 0.29 -0.26 -2.33
C ILE A 60 0.88 -1.63 -2.71
N PRO A 61 2.08 -1.68 -3.30
CA PRO A 61 2.77 -2.95 -3.59
C PRO A 61 3.08 -3.72 -2.30
N GLU A 62 3.02 -5.05 -2.36
CA GLU A 62 3.21 -5.92 -1.18
C GLU A 62 4.58 -5.73 -0.52
N GLU A 63 5.62 -5.45 -1.32
CA GLU A 63 6.98 -5.12 -0.88
C GLU A 63 7.11 -3.76 -0.18
N SER A 64 6.09 -2.91 -0.27
CA SER A 64 6.07 -1.55 0.30
C SER A 64 5.31 -1.50 1.63
N VAL A 65 5.11 -2.65 2.26
CA VAL A 65 4.21 -2.81 3.41
C VAL A 65 4.97 -3.39 4.59
N SER A 66 4.91 -2.71 5.74
CA SER A 66 5.35 -3.23 7.03
C SER A 66 4.14 -3.40 7.95
N TYR A 67 3.96 -4.60 8.50
CA TYR A 67 2.93 -4.89 9.49
C TYR A 67 3.44 -4.52 10.89
N GLU A 68 2.56 -3.98 11.72
CA GLU A 68 2.78 -3.86 13.17
C GLU A 68 2.72 -5.20 13.89
#